data_AF-A0A9D5RAC7-F1
#
_entry.id   AF-A0A9D5RAC7-F1
#
_cell.length_a   1.000
_cell.length_b   1.000
_cell.length_c   1.000
_cell.angle_alpha   90.00
_cell.angle_beta   90.00
_cell.angle_gamma   90.00
#
_symmetry.space_group_name_H-M   'P 1'
#
loop_
_entity.id
_entity.type
_entity.pdbx_description
1 polymer ?
#
loop_
_entity_poly.entity_id
_entity_poly.type
_entity_poly.pdbx_seq_one_letter_code
_entity_poly.pdbx_strand_id
1 'polypeptide(L)' 'MKPLKKSVSITLDEDVIEQLKIRAENCDRSLSQYINLVLKRHLKQNPQEEEEV' A
#
# COMPACT_ATOMS: atom_id res chain seq x y z
N MET A 1 9.82 22.25 -1.37
CA MET A 1 8.52 21.57 -1.50
C MET A 1 8.55 20.35 -0.60
N LYS A 2 7.61 20.17 0.34
CA LYS A 2 7.58 18.99 1.23
C LYS A 2 7.51 17.72 0.36
N PRO A 3 8.29 16.66 0.64
CA PRO A 3 8.21 15.43 -0.13
C PRO A 3 6.80 14.87 0.00
N LEU A 4 6.08 14.79 -1.13
CA LEU A 4 4.69 14.34 -1.21
C LEU A 4 4.51 12.87 -0.81
N LYS A 5 5.60 12.10 -0.73
CA LYS A 5 5.62 10.67 -0.38
C LYS A 5 6.84 10.39 0.49
N LYS A 6 6.65 9.64 1.58
CA LYS A 6 7.74 9.08 2.39
C LYS A 6 7.94 7.62 1.97
N SER A 7 9.18 7.17 1.83
CA SER A 7 9.48 5.75 1.70
C SER A 7 9.48 5.10 3.07
N VAL A 8 8.80 3.97 3.20
CA VAL A 8 8.81 3.16 4.43
C VAL A 8 9.36 1.78 4.05
N SER A 9 10.26 1.25 4.87
CA SER A 9 10.69 -0.15 4.76
C SER A 9 9.79 -0.99 5.64
N ILE A 10 9.16 -2.01 5.06
CA ILE A 10 8.31 -2.96 5.79
C ILE A 10 8.78 -4.37 5.49
N THR A 11 8.72 -5.23 6.49
CA THR A 11 8.94 -6.66 6.30
C THR A 11 7.59 -7.29 5.99
N LEU A 12 7.54 -8.08 4.93
CA LEU A 12 6.37 -8.86 4.50
C LEU A 12 6.86 -10.27 4.21
N ASP A 13 5.97 -11.25 4.38
CA ASP A 13 6.27 -12.63 4.03
C ASP A 13 6.49 -12.77 2.51
N GLU A 14 7.32 -13.73 2.13
CA GLU A 14 7.76 -13.91 0.74
C GLU A 14 6.59 -14.23 -0.19
N ASP A 15 5.66 -15.08 0.25
CA ASP A 15 4.43 -15.43 -0.47
C ASP A 15 3.53 -14.22 -0.71
N VAL A 16 3.46 -13.30 0.26
CA VAL A 16 2.71 -12.06 0.13
C VAL A 16 3.35 -11.15 -0.92
N ILE A 17 4.69 -11.04 -0.92
CA ILE A 17 5.43 -10.23 -1.91
C ILE A 17 5.21 -10.77 -3.32
N GLU A 18 5.28 -12.08 -3.52
CA GLU A 18 5.04 -12.71 -4.83
C GLU A 18 3.65 -12.41 -5.36
N GLN A 19 2.62 -12.59 -4.52
CA GLN A 19 1.24 -12.29 -4.90
C GLN A 19 1.05 -10.81 -5.23
N LEU A 20 1.64 -9.91 -4.44
CA LEU A 20 1.58 -8.47 -4.70
C LEU A 20 2.27 -8.08 -6.01
N LYS A 21 3.41 -8.71 -6.35
CA LYS A 21 4.12 -8.49 -7.62
C LYS A 21 3.26 -8.90 -8.82
N ILE A 22 2.72 -10.11 -8.81
CA ILE A 22 1.85 -10.61 -9.89
C ILE A 22 0.66 -9.67 -10.09
N ARG A 23 0.02 -9.22 -9.01
CA ARG A 23 -1.12 -8.30 -9.10
C ARG A 23 -0.72 -6.90 -9.57
N ALA A 24 0.47 -6.42 -9.23
CA ALA A 24 0.97 -5.13 -9.67
C ALA A 24 1.29 -5.15 -11.18
N GLU A 25 1.93 -6.24 -11.66
CA GLU A 25 2.22 -6.48 -13.07
C GLU A 25 0.94 -6.56 -13.91
N ASN A 26 -0.06 -7.31 -13.47
CA ASN A 26 -1.37 -7.39 -14.13
C ASN A 26 -2.11 -6.04 -14.25
N CYS A 27 -1.72 -5.04 -13.46
CA CYS A 27 -2.31 -3.71 -13.46
C CYS A 27 -1.41 -2.65 -14.12
N ASP A 28 -0.28 -3.05 -14.72
CA ASP A 28 0.75 -2.15 -15.27
C ASP A 28 1.21 -1.09 -14.26
N ARG A 29 1.41 -1.49 -12.99
CA ARG A 29 1.77 -0.59 -11.89
C ARG A 29 2.98 -1.10 -11.13
N SER A 30 3.71 -0.17 -10.51
CA SER A 30 4.77 -0.55 -9.58
C SER A 30 4.20 -1.19 -8.31
N LEU A 31 4.97 -2.12 -7.73
CA LEU A 31 4.63 -2.76 -6.46
C LEU A 31 4.30 -1.73 -5.36
N SER A 32 5.11 -0.68 -5.24
CA SER A 32 4.88 0.42 -4.27
C SER A 32 3.54 1.13 -4.50
N GLN A 33 3.17 1.39 -5.75
CA GLN A 33 1.89 2.01 -6.08
C GLN A 33 0.71 1.08 -5.77
N TYR A 34 0.87 -0.22 -6.06
CA TYR A 34 -0.14 -1.23 -5.75
C TYR A 34 -0.36 -1.35 -4.24
N ILE A 35 0.71 -1.49 -3.45
CA ILE A 35 0.66 -1.54 -1.98
C ILE A 35 -0.04 -0.29 -1.43
N ASN A 36 0.35 0.89 -1.88
CA ASN A 36 -0.26 2.15 -1.42
C ASN A 36 -1.77 2.20 -1.71
N LEU A 37 -2.21 1.67 -2.85
CA LEU A 37 -3.63 1.61 -3.19
C LEU A 37 -4.40 0.64 -2.27
N VAL A 38 -3.82 -0.53 -1.98
CA VAL A 38 -4.40 -1.51 -1.06
C VAL A 38 -4.51 -0.94 0.35
N LEU A 39 -3.45 -0.33 0.86
CA LEU A 39 -3.46 0.33 2.17
C LEU A 39 -4.50 1.46 2.23
N LYS A 40 -4.57 2.32 1.20
CA LYS A 40 -5.61 3.36 1.14
C LYS A 40 -7.03 2.80 1.14
N ARG A 41 -7.27 1.66 0.50
CA ARG A 41 -8.58 1.00 0.54
C ARG A 41 -8.87 0.42 1.91
N HIS A 42 -7.88 -0.20 2.54
CA HIS A 42 -8.00 -0.73 3.89
C HIS A 42 -8.34 0.36 4.91
N LEU A 43 -7.63 1.49 4.87
CA LEU A 43 -7.92 2.65 5.71
C LEU A 43 -9.34 3.22 5.47
N LYS A 44 -9.78 3.27 4.21
CA LYS A 44 -11.15 3.72 3.87
C LYS A 44 -12.25 2.75 4.30
N GLN A 45 -11.95 1.46 4.41
CA GLN A 45 -12.91 0.44 4.83
C GLN A 45 -13.06 0.38 6.35
N ASN A 46 -12.07 0.91 7.08
CA ASN A 46 -12.11 1.08 8.53
C ASN A 46 -12.16 2.57 8.90
N PRO A 47 -13.23 3.31 8.58
CA PRO A 47 -13.36 4.71 8.96
C PRO A 47 -13.46 4.94 10.50
N GLN A 48 -13.36 3.89 11.32
CA GLN A 48 -13.58 3.94 12.76
C GLN A 48 -12.40 4.48 13.59
N GLU A 49 -11.31 4.96 12.98
CA GLU A 49 -10.14 5.46 13.74
C GLU A 49 -9.65 6.87 13.31
N GLU A 50 -10.38 7.61 12.47
CA GLU A 50 -10.00 8.99 12.08
C GLU A 50 -10.82 10.10 12.78
N GLU A 51 -11.56 9.80 13.86
CA GLU A 51 -11.99 10.81 14.84
C GLU A 51 -11.20 10.62 16.14
N GLU A 52 -10.11 11.39 16.28
CA GLU A 52 -9.46 11.87 17.52
C GLU A 52 -7.93 11.97 17.34
N VAL A 53 -7.45 13.09 16.76
CA VAL A 53 -6.42 13.99 17.35
C VAL A 53 -6.53 15.37 16.69
#